data_AF-A0A814PRB0-F1
#
_entry.id   AF-A0A814PRB0-F1
#
_cell.length_a   1.000
_cell.length_b   1.000
_cell.length_c   1.000
_cell.angle_alpha   90.00
_cell.angle_beta   90.00
_cell.angle_gamma   90.00
#
_symmetry.space_group_name_H-M   'P 1'
#
loop_
_entity.id
_entity.type
_entity.pdbx_description
1 polymer ?
#
loop_
_entity_poly.entity_id
_entity_poly.type
_entity_poly.pdbx_seq_one_letter_code
_entity_poly.pdbx_strand_id
1 'polypeptide(L)'
;MINFEKMATNQIKEEHLRSVLVGVLHLLSEKDRQSFHFLIGRNVPRPIQDDPTFQGTLNLIETLFDRNKISVNDIYFLIDAFRKIGCHAIAKVLQDYQNQIQSNSGSSENRRLIDDLDLESDAPTVLLHDYRKKHIELSSSSKSTIYFIIVLLTLMGSVIIVFIFVNRSVPINVATNHTERMDCSMLPRNDNEIPIGAMSLSIEDRPLFIVGKKFGESNATKFDDSLRWNVNSLPYFYGFCPRVDSEGLESYQFFYASSQNQQPKIKSDVHGTQPKNSRSDFDFSEKNDRVIQVQGRLVKKSMLSPSGINQTINIITELEFISKTGRVSPLHIISVQKELSEKFSEEYEGYVLGYVTGRSAEYVEQIQFVWYRSIELESNED
;
A
#
# COMPACT_ATOMS: atom_id res chain seq x y z
N MET A 1 3.98 -51.19 3.15
CA MET A 1 5.22 -50.57 3.69
C MET A 1 5.12 -49.07 3.52
N ILE A 2 4.98 -48.32 4.62
CA ILE A 2 5.10 -46.86 4.61
C ILE A 2 6.57 -46.55 4.34
N ASN A 3 6.81 -45.63 3.40
CA ASN A 3 8.13 -45.37 2.82
C ASN A 3 9.00 -44.57 3.81
N PHE A 4 9.58 -45.26 4.80
CA PHE A 4 10.38 -44.67 5.88
C PHE A 4 11.57 -43.84 5.36
N GLU A 5 12.17 -44.22 4.23
CA GLU A 5 13.22 -43.41 3.58
C GLU A 5 12.69 -42.06 3.09
N LYS A 6 11.48 -42.01 2.53
CA LYS A 6 10.87 -40.76 2.06
C LYS A 6 10.51 -39.83 3.23
N MET A 7 10.15 -40.40 4.39
CA MET A 7 9.94 -39.64 5.63
C MET A 7 11.25 -39.09 6.20
N ALA A 8 12.30 -39.92 6.28
CA ALA A 8 13.61 -39.49 6.77
C ALA A 8 14.24 -38.41 5.87
N THR A 9 14.14 -38.55 4.54
CA THR A 9 14.69 -37.57 3.59
C THR A 9 13.95 -36.22 3.64
N ASN A 10 12.64 -36.24 3.90
CA ASN A 10 11.85 -35.01 4.07
C ASN A 10 12.15 -34.32 5.41
N GLN A 11 12.34 -35.09 6.47
CA GLN A 11 12.69 -34.58 7.81
C GLN A 11 14.08 -33.93 7.83
N ILE A 12 15.07 -34.56 7.17
CA ILE A 12 16.43 -33.99 7.04
C ILE A 12 16.43 -32.67 6.24
N LYS A 13 15.57 -32.55 5.21
CA LYS A 13 15.42 -31.30 4.43
C LYS A 13 14.78 -30.17 5.24
N GLU A 14 13.83 -30.52 6.11
CA GLU A 14 13.12 -29.57 6.97
C GLU A 14 14.04 -29.01 8.07
N GLU A 15 14.84 -29.85 8.72
CA GLU A 15 15.84 -29.42 9.72
C GLU A 15 16.90 -28.51 9.09
N HIS A 16 17.33 -28.80 7.86
CA HIS A 16 18.29 -27.96 7.16
C HIS A 16 17.70 -26.60 6.76
N LEU A 17 16.45 -26.54 6.28
CA LEU A 17 15.78 -25.28 5.97
C LEU A 17 15.59 -24.42 7.22
N ARG A 18 15.18 -25.02 8.35
CA ARG A 18 15.07 -24.29 9.62
C ARG A 18 16.41 -23.69 10.04
N SER A 19 17.50 -24.45 9.94
CA SER A 19 18.84 -23.94 10.23
C SER A 19 19.23 -22.76 9.31
N VAL A 20 18.93 -22.85 8.01
CA VAL A 20 19.16 -21.76 7.05
C VAL A 20 18.32 -20.52 7.39
N LEU A 21 17.03 -20.69 7.73
CA LEU A 21 16.14 -19.60 8.08
C LEU A 21 16.58 -18.91 9.39
N VAL A 22 16.98 -19.67 10.40
CA VAL A 22 17.55 -19.12 11.65
C VAL A 22 18.83 -18.33 11.36
N GLY A 23 19.73 -18.88 10.52
CA GLY A 23 20.95 -18.20 10.12
C GLY A 23 20.69 -16.89 9.37
N VAL A 24 19.71 -16.90 8.46
CA VAL A 24 19.23 -15.73 7.72
C VAL A 24 18.65 -14.65 8.65
N LEU A 25 17.87 -15.05 9.66
CA LEU A 25 17.23 -14.13 10.60
C LEU A 25 18.24 -13.36 11.46
N HIS A 26 19.37 -14.00 11.79
CA HIS A 26 20.47 -13.34 12.50
C HIS A 26 21.13 -12.23 11.67
N LEU A 27 20.97 -12.24 10.34
CA LEU A 27 21.51 -11.23 9.44
C LEU A 27 20.57 -10.04 9.24
N LEU A 28 19.32 -10.12 9.70
CA LEU A 28 18.37 -9.01 9.58
C LEU A 28 18.67 -7.92 10.61
N SER A 29 18.66 -6.67 10.19
CA SER A 29 18.59 -5.55 11.12
C SER A 29 17.22 -5.49 11.79
N GLU A 30 17.09 -4.71 12.86
CA GLU A 30 15.78 -4.48 13.49
C GLU A 30 14.79 -3.81 12.54
N LYS A 31 15.26 -2.89 11.70
CA LYS A 31 14.48 -2.23 10.66
C LYS A 31 13.99 -3.23 9.60
N ASP A 32 14.84 -4.18 9.21
CA ASP A 32 14.47 -5.21 8.23
C ASP A 32 13.44 -6.19 8.82
N ARG A 33 13.59 -6.56 10.11
CA ARG A 33 12.58 -7.35 10.83
C ARG A 33 11.24 -6.62 10.87
N GLN A 34 11.20 -5.34 11.22
CA GLN A 34 9.97 -4.55 11.20
C GLN A 34 9.33 -4.51 9.80
N SER A 35 10.15 -4.31 8.76
CA SER A 35 9.69 -4.29 7.37
C SER A 35 9.14 -5.64 6.92
N PHE A 36 9.79 -6.73 7.33
CA PHE A 36 9.38 -8.10 7.07
C PHE A 36 8.05 -8.45 7.79
N HIS A 37 7.92 -8.07 9.06
CA HIS A 37 6.68 -8.20 9.84
C HIS A 37 5.52 -7.44 9.21
N PHE A 38 5.75 -6.21 8.75
CA PHE A 38 4.74 -5.43 8.06
C PHE A 38 4.30 -6.11 6.75
N LEU A 39 5.26 -6.62 5.97
CA LEU A 39 5.00 -7.23 4.68
C LEU A 39 4.24 -8.56 4.79
N ILE A 40 4.59 -9.39 5.79
CA ILE A 40 4.14 -10.78 5.84
C ILE A 40 3.14 -11.06 6.98
N GLY A 41 3.17 -10.28 8.06
CA GLY A 41 2.38 -10.52 9.27
C GLY A 41 0.87 -10.35 9.13
N ARG A 42 0.35 -9.93 7.98
CA ARG A 42 -1.09 -9.68 7.76
C ARG A 42 -1.97 -10.94 7.85
N ASN A 43 -1.40 -12.12 7.61
CA ASN A 43 -2.10 -13.41 7.72
C ASN A 43 -1.80 -14.14 9.03
N VAL A 44 -1.14 -13.49 9.97
CA VAL A 44 -0.61 -14.08 11.20
C VAL A 44 -1.26 -13.39 12.41
N PRO A 45 -1.49 -14.09 13.54
CA PRO A 45 -2.07 -13.46 14.72
C PRO A 45 -1.30 -12.21 15.17
N ARG A 46 -2.04 -11.17 15.58
CA ARG A 46 -1.46 -9.86 16.00
C ARG A 46 -0.29 -9.95 16.99
N PRO A 47 -0.30 -10.83 18.02
CA PRO A 47 0.82 -10.92 18.94
C PRO A 47 2.15 -11.27 18.26
N ILE A 48 2.11 -11.98 17.14
CA ILE A 48 3.29 -12.38 16.35
C ILE A 48 3.59 -11.31 15.30
N GLN A 49 2.57 -10.70 14.71
CA GLN A 49 2.71 -9.59 13.77
C GLN A 49 3.40 -8.38 14.39
N ASP A 50 2.97 -7.98 15.60
CA ASP A 50 3.40 -6.74 16.27
C ASP A 50 4.70 -6.89 17.08
N ASP A 51 5.33 -8.07 17.05
CA ASP A 51 6.58 -8.37 17.76
C ASP A 51 7.78 -8.35 16.79
N PRO A 52 8.41 -7.20 16.51
CA PRO A 52 9.55 -7.13 15.59
C PRO A 52 10.87 -7.66 16.20
N THR A 53 10.81 -8.25 17.40
CA THR A 53 11.99 -8.88 17.98
C THR A 53 12.40 -10.08 17.14
N PHE A 54 13.65 -10.53 17.31
CA PHE A 54 14.12 -11.75 16.68
C PHE A 54 13.21 -12.95 16.96
N GLN A 55 12.69 -13.06 18.19
CA GLN A 55 11.77 -14.14 18.57
C GLN A 55 10.42 -14.00 17.87
N GLY A 56 9.87 -12.79 17.77
CA GLY A 56 8.65 -12.55 17.02
C GLY A 56 8.80 -12.84 15.53
N THR A 57 9.96 -12.56 14.93
CA THR A 57 10.24 -12.90 13.52
C THR A 57 10.41 -14.39 13.30
N LEU A 58 11.00 -15.11 14.27
CA LEU A 58 10.99 -16.57 14.27
C LEU A 58 9.57 -17.12 14.31
N ASN A 59 8.76 -16.65 15.26
CA ASN A 59 7.37 -17.09 15.39
C ASN A 59 6.57 -16.77 14.12
N LEU A 60 6.81 -15.61 13.51
CA LEU A 60 6.17 -15.21 12.24
C LEU A 60 6.53 -16.18 11.12
N ILE A 61 7.80 -16.50 10.96
CA ILE A 61 8.29 -17.49 9.99
C ILE A 61 7.65 -18.85 10.30
N GLU A 62 7.69 -19.32 11.54
CA GLU A 62 7.08 -20.59 11.93
C GLU A 62 5.58 -20.66 11.61
N THR A 63 4.83 -19.57 11.78
CA THR A 63 3.40 -19.53 11.40
C THR A 63 3.15 -19.57 9.89
N LEU A 64 4.09 -19.09 9.07
CA LEU A 64 4.01 -19.24 7.61
C LEU A 64 4.25 -20.69 7.18
N PHE A 65 4.94 -21.46 8.02
CA PHE A 65 5.31 -22.84 7.78
C PHE A 65 4.46 -23.83 8.58
N ASP A 66 3.33 -23.39 9.11
CA ASP A 66 2.49 -24.20 9.98
C ASP A 66 2.05 -25.47 9.23
N ARG A 67 2.52 -26.63 9.75
CA ARG A 67 2.27 -28.03 9.35
C ARG A 67 3.29 -28.69 8.39
N ASN A 68 4.41 -29.16 8.94
CA ASN A 68 5.20 -30.35 8.56
C ASN A 68 5.67 -30.49 7.09
N LYS A 69 5.43 -29.51 6.23
CA LYS A 69 5.84 -29.49 4.82
C LYS A 69 5.95 -28.06 4.34
N ILE A 70 7.17 -27.55 4.31
CA ILE A 70 7.50 -26.32 3.59
C ILE A 70 7.53 -26.65 2.10
N SER A 71 6.69 -25.99 1.30
CA SER A 71 6.64 -26.15 -0.15
C SER A 71 7.68 -25.25 -0.83
N VAL A 72 8.04 -25.61 -2.07
CA VAL A 72 8.93 -24.78 -2.90
C VAL A 72 8.32 -23.39 -3.15
N ASN A 73 6.99 -23.29 -3.16
CA ASN A 73 6.28 -22.02 -3.33
C ASN A 73 6.48 -21.10 -2.11
N ASP A 74 6.59 -21.66 -0.91
CA ASP A 74 6.82 -20.86 0.30
C ASP A 74 8.25 -20.28 0.31
N ILE A 75 9.21 -21.03 -0.22
CA ILE A 75 10.59 -20.53 -0.44
C ILE A 75 10.59 -19.40 -1.48
N TYR A 76 9.86 -19.55 -2.60
CA TYR A 76 9.72 -18.48 -3.58
C TYR A 76 9.06 -17.23 -2.99
N PHE A 77 8.02 -17.41 -2.17
CA PHE A 77 7.35 -16.33 -1.46
C PHE A 77 8.34 -15.58 -0.54
N LEU A 78 9.17 -16.30 0.23
CA LEU A 78 10.19 -15.68 1.06
C LEU A 78 11.25 -14.92 0.23
N ILE A 79 11.74 -15.52 -0.86
CA ILE A 79 12.72 -14.86 -1.74
C ILE A 79 12.15 -13.53 -2.27
N ASP A 80 10.92 -13.54 -2.75
CA ASP A 80 10.24 -12.33 -3.24
C ASP A 80 10.03 -11.31 -2.12
N ALA A 81 9.61 -11.75 -0.93
CA ALA A 81 9.44 -10.87 0.23
C ALA A 81 10.75 -10.19 0.65
N PHE A 82 11.85 -10.95 0.73
CA PHE A 82 13.17 -10.40 1.06
C PHE A 82 13.70 -9.46 -0.03
N ARG A 83 13.44 -9.73 -1.32
CA ARG A 83 13.75 -8.77 -2.40
C ARG A 83 12.96 -7.48 -2.25
N LYS A 84 11.67 -7.57 -1.94
CA LYS A 84 10.78 -6.40 -1.76
C LYS A 84 11.22 -5.49 -0.62
N ILE A 85 11.77 -6.04 0.47
CA ILE A 85 12.30 -5.22 1.56
C ILE A 85 13.78 -4.82 1.38
N GLY A 86 14.40 -5.11 0.24
CA GLY A 86 15.79 -4.73 -0.07
C GLY A 86 16.86 -5.66 0.51
N CYS A 87 16.48 -6.78 1.14
CA CYS A 87 17.41 -7.76 1.71
C CYS A 87 17.95 -8.74 0.65
N HIS A 88 18.65 -8.23 -0.37
CA HIS A 88 19.11 -9.03 -1.51
C HIS A 88 20.07 -10.17 -1.15
N ALA A 89 20.95 -9.97 -0.16
CA ALA A 89 21.88 -11.00 0.30
C ALA A 89 21.14 -12.22 0.85
N ILE A 90 20.08 -11.99 1.62
CA ILE A 90 19.23 -13.03 2.19
C ILE A 90 18.42 -13.73 1.09
N ALA A 91 17.83 -12.96 0.18
CA ALA A 91 17.11 -13.52 -0.96
C ALA A 91 18.02 -14.43 -1.81
N LYS A 92 19.31 -14.07 -1.95
CA LYS A 92 20.31 -14.90 -2.63
C LYS A 92 20.60 -16.20 -1.88
N VAL A 93 20.80 -16.16 -0.56
CA VAL A 93 21.00 -17.38 0.26
C VAL A 93 19.83 -18.36 0.10
N LEU A 94 18.59 -17.86 0.12
CA LEU A 94 17.39 -18.67 -0.07
C LEU A 94 17.27 -19.21 -1.52
N GLN A 95 17.67 -18.43 -2.51
CA GLN A 95 17.73 -18.84 -3.92
C GLN A 95 18.75 -19.97 -4.12
N ASP A 96 19.93 -19.86 -3.51
CA ASP A 96 20.99 -20.87 -3.59
C ASP A 96 20.52 -22.17 -2.92
N TYR A 97 19.87 -22.07 -1.76
CA TYR A 97 19.26 -23.21 -1.08
C TYR A 97 18.19 -23.90 -1.95
N GLN A 98 17.33 -23.12 -2.61
CA GLN A 98 16.31 -23.65 -3.52
C GLN A 98 16.95 -24.42 -4.70
N ASN A 99 18.01 -23.87 -5.29
CA ASN A 99 18.72 -24.50 -6.39
C ASN A 99 19.35 -25.84 -5.95
N GLN A 100 19.87 -25.91 -4.72
CA GLN A 100 20.39 -27.15 -4.14
C GLN A 100 19.30 -28.21 -3.90
N ILE A 101 18.09 -27.81 -3.52
CA ILE A 101 16.97 -28.75 -3.42
C ILE A 101 16.66 -29.33 -4.79
N GLN A 102 16.57 -28.48 -5.82
CA GLN A 102 16.19 -28.87 -7.17
C GLN A 102 17.22 -29.83 -7.80
N SER A 103 18.51 -29.55 -7.65
CA SER A 103 19.59 -30.41 -8.17
C SER A 103 19.62 -31.80 -7.51
N ASN A 104 19.32 -31.87 -6.20
CA ASN A 104 19.27 -33.13 -5.45
C ASN A 104 18.02 -33.97 -5.75
N SER A 105 16.90 -33.37 -6.18
CA SER A 105 15.73 -34.11 -6.63
C SER A 105 15.94 -34.80 -7.99
N GLY A 106 16.76 -34.24 -8.88
CA GLY A 106 17.04 -34.80 -10.20
C GLY A 106 18.06 -35.96 -10.22
N SER A 107 18.84 -36.17 -9.15
CA SER A 107 19.89 -37.19 -9.12
C SER A 107 19.43 -38.56 -8.60
N SER A 108 18.26 -38.64 -7.94
CA SER A 108 17.77 -39.91 -7.38
C SER A 108 16.97 -40.78 -8.35
N GLU A 109 16.37 -40.20 -9.40
CA GLU A 109 15.69 -40.98 -10.46
C GLU A 109 16.67 -41.55 -11.51
N ASN A 110 17.85 -40.94 -11.69
CA ASN A 110 18.88 -41.44 -12.60
C ASN A 110 19.79 -42.53 -12.01
N ARG A 111 19.65 -42.86 -10.71
CA ARG A 111 20.45 -43.92 -10.06
C ARG A 111 19.78 -45.30 -10.00
N ARG A 112 18.54 -45.44 -10.47
CA ARG A 112 17.85 -46.74 -10.59
C ARG A 112 17.76 -47.29 -12.02
N LEU A 113 18.42 -46.63 -12.99
CA LEU A 113 18.41 -47.03 -14.40
C LEU A 113 19.81 -47.31 -14.98
N ILE A 114 20.86 -47.37 -14.14
CA ILE A 114 22.25 -47.54 -14.61
C ILE A 114 22.94 -48.79 -14.03
N ASP A 115 22.24 -49.63 -13.25
CA ASP A 115 22.82 -50.91 -12.76
C ASP A 115 22.37 -52.15 -13.55
N ASP A 116 21.60 -52.00 -14.64
CA ASP A 116 21.01 -53.16 -15.35
C ASP A 116 21.08 -53.11 -16.89
N LEU A 117 22.10 -52.49 -17.50
CA LEU A 117 22.29 -52.54 -18.96
C LEU A 117 23.76 -52.69 -19.35
N ASP A 118 24.26 -53.92 -19.26
CA ASP A 118 25.16 -54.48 -20.28
C ASP A 118 24.32 -54.72 -21.54
N LEU A 119 24.60 -53.99 -22.62
CA LEU A 119 24.52 -54.48 -24.02
C LEU A 119 24.92 -53.40 -25.03
N GLU A 120 25.76 -53.82 -25.96
CA GLU A 120 26.28 -53.14 -27.13
C GLU A 120 25.19 -52.57 -28.06
N SER A 121 25.42 -51.40 -28.67
CA SER A 121 25.55 -51.25 -30.14
C SER A 121 25.38 -49.79 -30.62
N ASP A 122 26.32 -49.37 -31.46
CA ASP A 122 26.34 -48.35 -32.52
C ASP A 122 25.13 -47.40 -32.77
N ALA A 123 25.42 -46.09 -32.68
CA ALA A 123 25.12 -44.94 -33.57
C ALA A 123 23.84 -44.87 -34.47
N PRO A 124 23.46 -43.68 -35.02
CA PRO A 124 23.38 -42.32 -34.46
C PRO A 124 22.06 -41.56 -34.83
N THR A 125 21.84 -40.41 -34.18
CA THR A 125 21.14 -39.15 -34.59
C THR A 125 19.89 -39.19 -35.51
N VAL A 126 18.81 -38.46 -35.15
CA VAL A 126 18.11 -37.45 -36.01
C VAL A 126 16.71 -36.98 -35.48
N LEU A 127 16.56 -35.65 -35.47
CA LEU A 127 15.39 -34.74 -35.63
C LEU A 127 14.30 -34.52 -34.56
N LEU A 128 14.33 -33.26 -34.07
CA LEU A 128 13.18 -32.36 -33.83
C LEU A 128 12.19 -32.36 -35.01
N HIS A 129 10.91 -32.63 -34.75
CA HIS A 129 9.74 -31.85 -35.22
C HIS A 129 8.46 -32.55 -34.78
N ASP A 130 7.63 -31.90 -33.95
CA ASP A 130 6.16 -31.84 -34.06
C ASP A 130 5.49 -31.53 -32.72
N TYR A 131 5.19 -30.25 -32.49
CA TYR A 131 4.11 -29.83 -31.58
C TYR A 131 3.48 -28.53 -32.09
N ARG A 132 2.80 -28.62 -33.24
CA ARG A 132 1.93 -27.53 -33.73
C ARG A 132 0.78 -28.04 -34.60
N LYS A 133 -0.22 -28.71 -34.01
CA LYS A 133 -1.61 -28.71 -34.53
C LYS A 133 -2.58 -29.44 -33.61
N LYS A 134 -3.35 -28.67 -32.83
CA LYS A 134 -4.66 -28.98 -32.19
C LYS A 134 -4.91 -27.79 -31.23
N HIS A 135 -5.99 -27.02 -31.21
CA HIS A 135 -7.33 -27.06 -31.80
C HIS A 135 -7.78 -25.60 -31.92
N ILE A 136 -8.35 -25.19 -33.07
CA ILE A 136 -9.31 -24.08 -33.14
C ILE A 136 -10.53 -24.66 -33.84
N GLU A 137 -11.49 -25.12 -33.04
CA GLU A 137 -12.89 -25.28 -33.45
C GLU A 137 -13.73 -24.49 -32.45
N LEU A 138 -13.85 -23.19 -32.71
CA LEU A 138 -14.82 -22.34 -32.03
C LEU A 138 -16.19 -22.65 -32.63
N SER A 139 -17.02 -23.27 -31.80
CA SER A 139 -18.40 -23.63 -32.07
C SER A 139 -19.22 -22.41 -32.55
N SER A 140 -20.16 -22.69 -33.43
CA SER A 140 -21.16 -21.77 -34.00
C SER A 140 -22.04 -21.07 -32.95
N SER A 141 -21.92 -21.41 -31.67
CA SER A 141 -22.62 -20.75 -30.56
C SER A 141 -22.02 -19.39 -30.18
N SER A 142 -20.75 -19.12 -30.50
CA SER A 142 -20.07 -17.88 -30.08
C SER A 142 -20.47 -16.64 -30.91
N LYS A 143 -20.92 -16.82 -32.15
CA LYS A 143 -21.32 -15.71 -33.04
C LYS A 143 -22.62 -15.06 -32.60
N SER A 144 -23.58 -15.82 -32.07
CA SER A 144 -24.87 -15.28 -31.60
C SER A 144 -24.69 -14.41 -30.35
N THR A 145 -23.83 -14.83 -29.41
CA THR A 145 -23.54 -14.06 -28.19
C THR A 145 -22.83 -12.75 -28.49
N ILE A 146 -21.89 -12.75 -29.45
CA ILE A 146 -21.18 -11.53 -29.85
C ILE A 146 -22.14 -10.52 -30.51
N TYR A 147 -23.04 -10.98 -31.37
CA TYR A 147 -24.07 -10.10 -31.95
C TYR A 147 -25.01 -9.51 -30.89
N PHE A 148 -25.41 -10.29 -29.89
CA PHE A 148 -26.26 -9.80 -28.81
C PHE A 148 -25.57 -8.72 -27.96
N ILE A 149 -24.27 -8.89 -27.67
CA ILE A 149 -23.48 -7.89 -26.91
C ILE A 149 -23.33 -6.58 -27.70
N ILE A 150 -23.09 -6.66 -29.01
CA ILE A 150 -22.94 -5.47 -29.87
C ILE A 150 -24.24 -4.65 -29.91
N VAL A 151 -25.40 -5.32 -30.06
CA VAL A 151 -26.72 -4.68 -30.06
C VAL A 151 -27.04 -4.04 -28.70
N LEU A 152 -26.69 -4.71 -27.60
CA LEU A 152 -26.90 -4.19 -26.25
C LEU A 152 -26.06 -2.92 -25.99
N LEU A 153 -24.81 -2.90 -26.46
CA LEU A 153 -23.93 -1.72 -26.34
C LEU A 153 -24.42 -0.53 -27.18
N THR A 154 -24.99 -0.77 -28.37
CA THR A 154 -25.54 0.30 -29.21
C THR A 154 -26.80 0.92 -28.61
N LEU A 155 -27.67 0.11 -27.99
CA LEU A 155 -28.85 0.59 -27.27
C LEU A 155 -28.47 1.40 -26.02
N MET A 156 -27.46 0.96 -25.27
CA MET A 156 -26.96 1.68 -24.09
C MET A 156 -26.34 3.03 -24.46
N GLY A 157 -25.57 3.09 -25.55
CA GLY A 157 -24.95 4.34 -26.03
C GLY A 157 -25.98 5.39 -26.45
N SER A 158 -27.11 4.98 -27.02
CA SER A 158 -28.16 5.90 -27.47
C SER A 158 -28.97 6.48 -26.29
N VAL A 159 -29.16 5.74 -25.19
CA VAL A 159 -29.78 6.26 -23.96
C VAL A 159 -28.92 7.33 -23.28
N ILE A 160 -27.60 7.17 -23.28
CA ILE A 160 -26.66 8.13 -22.70
C ILE A 160 -26.67 9.46 -23.48
N ILE A 161 -26.74 9.40 -24.81
CA ILE A 161 -26.79 10.61 -25.66
C ILE A 161 -28.07 11.42 -25.40
N VAL A 162 -29.22 10.76 -25.23
CA VAL A 162 -30.48 11.44 -24.90
C VAL A 162 -30.41 12.08 -23.50
N PHE A 163 -29.79 11.42 -22.53
CA PHE A 163 -29.64 11.96 -21.17
C PHE A 163 -28.74 13.21 -21.11
N ILE A 164 -27.70 13.26 -21.94
CA ILE A 164 -26.81 14.43 -22.07
C ILE A 164 -27.53 15.60 -22.75
N PHE A 165 -28.41 15.32 -23.72
CA PHE A 165 -29.14 16.38 -24.42
C PHE A 165 -30.26 16.99 -23.57
N VAL A 166 -30.95 16.19 -22.75
CA VAL A 166 -32.06 16.67 -21.90
C VAL A 166 -31.56 17.51 -20.72
N ASN A 167 -30.35 17.29 -20.22
CA ASN A 167 -29.82 18.03 -19.05
C ASN A 167 -29.11 19.35 -19.38
N ARG A 168 -29.10 19.80 -20.65
CA ARG A 168 -28.36 21.01 -21.07
C ARG A 168 -29.18 22.30 -21.10
N SER A 169 -30.38 22.32 -20.51
CA SER A 169 -31.30 23.47 -20.53
C SER A 169 -31.56 24.06 -19.14
N VAL A 170 -30.51 24.53 -18.46
CA VAL A 170 -30.66 25.45 -17.31
C VAL A 170 -29.56 26.52 -17.38
N PRO A 171 -29.89 27.81 -17.64
CA PRO A 171 -28.91 28.88 -17.54
C PRO A 171 -28.76 29.29 -16.07
N ILE A 172 -27.57 29.08 -15.51
CA ILE A 172 -27.21 29.63 -14.19
C ILE A 172 -26.46 30.93 -14.42
N ASN A 173 -27.12 32.05 -14.12
CA ASN A 173 -26.48 33.35 -13.93
C ASN A 173 -25.69 33.31 -12.62
N VAL A 174 -24.36 33.32 -12.69
CA VAL A 174 -23.50 33.53 -11.51
C VAL A 174 -22.87 34.91 -11.60
N ALA A 175 -23.24 35.75 -10.65
CA ALA A 175 -22.64 37.05 -10.40
C ALA A 175 -21.20 36.88 -9.92
N THR A 176 -20.27 37.55 -10.59
CA THR A 176 -18.86 37.64 -10.21
C THR A 176 -18.69 38.71 -9.13
N ASN A 177 -18.41 38.29 -7.89
CA ASN A 177 -17.86 39.19 -6.88
C ASN A 177 -16.33 39.07 -6.86
N HIS A 178 -15.68 40.17 -7.24
CA HIS A 178 -14.26 40.42 -7.03
C HIS A 178 -13.89 40.22 -5.56
N THR A 179 -12.91 39.35 -5.29
CA THR A 179 -12.19 39.35 -4.01
C THR A 179 -10.75 39.72 -4.31
N GLU A 180 -10.32 40.87 -3.79
CA GLU A 180 -8.96 41.40 -3.92
C GLU A 180 -7.94 40.44 -3.28
N ARG A 181 -6.91 40.12 -4.07
CA ARG A 181 -5.77 39.30 -3.69
C ARG A 181 -4.76 40.22 -3.02
N MET A 182 -4.58 40.10 -1.70
CA MET A 182 -3.47 40.77 -1.02
C MET A 182 -2.17 40.05 -1.33
N ASP A 183 -1.27 40.75 -2.03
CA ASP A 183 0.12 40.37 -2.21
C ASP A 183 0.85 40.39 -0.87
N CYS A 184 1.23 39.22 -0.37
CA CYS A 184 2.23 39.09 0.70
C CYS A 184 3.60 38.85 0.05
N SER A 185 4.16 39.90 -0.55
CA SER A 185 5.58 39.94 -0.91
C SER A 185 6.36 40.75 0.13
N MET A 186 7.50 40.18 0.55
CA MET A 186 8.63 40.83 1.23
C MET A 186 8.65 40.77 2.77
N LEU A 187 9.24 39.68 3.27
CA LEU A 187 10.12 39.75 4.45
C LEU A 187 11.50 39.23 4.05
N PRO A 188 12.60 39.85 4.52
CA PRO A 188 13.95 39.50 4.10
C PRO A 188 14.39 38.16 4.69
N ARG A 189 14.93 37.29 3.84
CA ARG A 189 15.66 36.08 4.24
C ARG A 189 16.97 36.51 4.90
N ASN A 190 17.19 36.00 6.11
CA ASN A 190 18.46 36.14 6.82
C ASN A 190 19.38 35.00 6.33
N ASP A 191 20.20 35.31 5.32
CA ASP A 191 21.21 34.40 4.80
C ASP A 191 22.39 34.37 5.78
N ASN A 192 22.46 33.35 6.64
CA ASN A 192 23.70 32.86 7.25
C ASN A 192 23.39 31.60 8.05
N GLU A 193 23.38 30.46 7.37
CA GLU A 193 23.85 29.17 7.87
C GLU A 193 23.78 28.19 6.70
N ILE A 194 24.94 27.84 6.15
CA ILE A 194 25.09 26.74 5.19
C ILE A 194 25.30 25.47 6.01
N PRO A 195 24.36 24.50 6.05
CA PRO A 195 24.69 23.18 6.53
C PRO A 195 25.25 22.38 5.36
N ILE A 196 26.50 21.95 5.54
CA ILE A 196 27.11 20.67 5.16
C ILE A 196 26.25 19.84 4.19
N GLY A 197 26.79 19.67 2.97
CA GLY A 197 26.16 19.00 1.84
C GLY A 197 25.36 17.74 2.19
N ALA A 198 24.04 17.86 2.09
CA ALA A 198 23.16 16.72 1.92
C ALA A 198 23.50 16.07 0.58
N MET A 199 24.29 15.00 0.60
CA MET A 199 24.39 14.10 -0.55
C MET A 199 22.98 13.64 -0.87
N SER A 200 22.46 14.07 -2.03
CA SER A 200 21.19 13.57 -2.55
C SER A 200 21.34 12.07 -2.76
N LEU A 201 20.77 11.28 -1.84
CA LEU A 201 20.67 9.84 -2.00
C LEU A 201 19.88 9.57 -3.28
N SER A 202 20.39 8.64 -4.09
CA SER A 202 19.68 8.16 -5.27
C SER A 202 18.27 7.71 -4.87
N ILE A 203 17.27 7.92 -5.73
CA ILE A 203 15.87 7.57 -5.43
C ILE A 203 15.74 6.07 -5.09
N GLU A 204 16.60 5.23 -5.68
CA GLU A 204 16.62 3.79 -5.49
C GLU A 204 17.01 3.38 -4.05
N ASP A 205 17.88 4.15 -3.40
CA ASP A 205 18.33 3.92 -2.02
C ASP A 205 17.35 4.43 -0.96
N ARG A 206 16.33 5.20 -1.36
CA ARG A 206 15.31 5.74 -0.44
C ARG A 206 14.36 4.63 0.02
N PRO A 207 13.91 4.61 1.29
CA PRO A 207 12.98 3.60 1.78
C PRO A 207 11.67 3.59 0.98
N LEU A 208 11.02 2.43 0.86
CA LEU A 208 9.76 2.32 0.10
C LEU A 208 8.62 3.13 0.70
N PHE A 209 8.64 3.31 2.02
CA PHE A 209 7.66 4.12 2.74
C PHE A 209 8.33 4.90 3.87
N ILE A 210 7.73 6.04 4.21
CA ILE A 210 8.07 6.86 5.37
C ILE A 210 6.83 6.97 6.24
N VAL A 211 6.97 6.68 7.52
CA VAL A 211 5.96 6.99 8.52
C VAL A 211 6.21 8.41 9.00
N GLY A 212 5.26 9.31 8.74
CA GLY A 212 5.31 10.71 9.16
C GLY A 212 5.28 10.87 10.68
N LYS A 213 5.39 12.10 11.16
CA LYS A 213 5.24 12.46 12.56
C LYS A 213 3.77 12.36 12.96
N LYS A 214 3.55 12.09 14.24
CA LYS A 214 2.22 12.19 14.84
C LYS A 214 1.88 13.66 15.02
N PHE A 215 0.74 14.08 14.50
CA PHE A 215 0.19 15.40 14.71
C PHE A 215 -0.97 15.31 15.69
N GLY A 216 -0.78 15.89 16.88
CA GLY A 216 -1.62 15.68 18.05
C GLY A 216 -1.15 14.54 18.95
N GLU A 217 -1.79 14.39 20.10
CA GLU A 217 -1.54 13.34 21.08
C GLU A 217 -2.87 12.92 21.70
N SER A 218 -3.12 11.61 21.81
CA SER A 218 -4.41 11.12 22.31
C SER A 218 -4.30 9.69 22.83
N ASN A 219 -5.18 9.37 23.79
CA ASN A 219 -5.42 8.00 24.26
C ASN A 219 -6.70 7.39 23.66
N ALA A 220 -7.35 8.07 22.72
CA ALA A 220 -8.56 7.61 22.06
C ALA A 220 -8.33 6.33 21.24
N THR A 221 -9.40 5.81 20.65
CA THR A 221 -9.36 4.58 19.86
C THR A 221 -8.46 4.76 18.63
N LYS A 222 -7.50 3.84 18.45
CA LYS A 222 -6.60 3.84 17.29
C LYS A 222 -7.37 3.42 16.04
N PHE A 223 -7.14 4.12 14.94
CA PHE A 223 -7.52 3.69 13.60
C PHE A 223 -6.28 3.55 12.71
N ASP A 224 -6.37 2.65 11.74
CA ASP A 224 -5.31 2.37 10.78
C ASP A 224 -5.97 1.93 9.46
N ASP A 225 -5.93 2.80 8.46
CA ASP A 225 -6.61 2.53 7.20
C ASP A 225 -5.90 1.43 6.38
N SER A 226 -4.67 1.02 6.75
CA SER A 226 -3.93 -0.03 6.03
C SER A 226 -4.54 -1.42 6.08
N LEU A 227 -5.37 -1.67 7.08
CA LEU A 227 -5.99 -2.95 7.32
C LEU A 227 -7.11 -3.28 6.31
N ARG A 228 -7.54 -2.31 5.49
CA ARG A 228 -8.66 -2.48 4.56
C ARG A 228 -8.27 -2.89 3.15
N TRP A 229 -6.98 -3.10 2.86
CA TRP A 229 -6.53 -3.22 1.46
C TRP A 229 -5.99 -4.60 1.08
N ASN A 230 -6.41 -5.04 -0.11
CA ASN A 230 -5.91 -6.24 -0.78
C ASN A 230 -4.54 -5.98 -1.43
N VAL A 231 -3.64 -6.97 -1.35
CA VAL A 231 -2.17 -6.86 -1.49
C VAL A 231 -1.68 -6.52 -2.90
N ASN A 232 -2.54 -6.61 -3.92
CA ASN A 232 -2.11 -6.59 -5.32
C ASN A 232 -1.75 -5.19 -5.84
N SER A 233 -2.06 -4.10 -5.11
CA SER A 233 -1.68 -2.74 -5.49
C SER A 233 -1.56 -1.83 -4.27
N LEU A 234 -0.51 -1.01 -4.21
CA LEU A 234 -0.37 0.03 -3.19
C LEU A 234 -1.43 1.12 -3.42
N PRO A 235 -2.39 1.30 -2.50
CA PRO A 235 -3.41 2.32 -2.66
C PRO A 235 -2.85 3.68 -2.27
N TYR A 236 -3.23 4.71 -3.00
CA TYR A 236 -2.81 6.07 -2.70
C TYR A 236 -3.98 6.88 -2.22
N PHE A 237 -3.68 7.92 -1.44
CA PHE A 237 -4.66 8.89 -1.02
C PHE A 237 -5.24 9.61 -2.23
N TYR A 238 -6.56 9.53 -2.36
CA TYR A 238 -7.30 10.04 -3.51
C TYR A 238 -8.24 11.19 -3.15
N GLY A 239 -8.67 11.29 -1.90
CA GLY A 239 -9.61 12.33 -1.48
C GLY A 239 -10.11 12.10 -0.08
N PHE A 240 -11.08 12.91 0.34
CA PHE A 240 -11.66 12.82 1.66
C PHE A 240 -13.03 13.51 1.74
N CYS A 241 -13.80 13.16 2.76
CA CYS A 241 -15.01 13.83 3.18
C CYS A 241 -14.80 14.35 4.60
N PRO A 242 -14.47 15.64 4.77
CA PRO A 242 -14.32 16.23 6.09
C PRO A 242 -15.72 16.54 6.65
N ARG A 243 -15.86 16.36 7.95
CA ARG A 243 -17.05 16.80 8.69
C ARG A 243 -16.59 17.73 9.80
N VAL A 244 -17.10 18.95 9.75
CA VAL A 244 -16.73 20.03 10.67
C VAL A 244 -17.95 20.53 11.41
N ASP A 245 -17.75 20.87 12.68
CA ASP A 245 -18.71 21.57 13.51
C ASP A 245 -18.22 22.99 13.81
N SER A 246 -18.71 23.62 14.87
CA SER A 246 -18.25 24.94 15.32
C SER A 246 -16.90 24.93 16.02
N GLU A 247 -16.35 23.75 16.32
CA GLU A 247 -15.17 23.56 17.16
C GLU A 247 -13.96 23.05 16.40
N GLY A 248 -14.17 22.12 15.47
CA GLY A 248 -13.09 21.47 14.75
C GLY A 248 -13.54 20.51 13.67
N LEU A 249 -12.61 19.63 13.32
CA LEU A 249 -12.87 18.47 12.48
C LEU A 249 -13.41 17.33 13.35
N GLU A 250 -14.73 17.17 13.32
CA GLU A 250 -15.47 16.13 14.05
C GLU A 250 -15.17 14.74 13.48
N SER A 251 -15.17 14.60 12.15
CA SER A 251 -14.75 13.34 11.53
C SER A 251 -14.19 13.46 10.12
N TYR A 252 -13.48 12.41 9.73
CA TYR A 252 -13.00 12.19 8.38
C TYR A 252 -13.45 10.85 7.83
N GLN A 253 -13.74 10.84 6.54
CA GLN A 253 -13.69 9.62 5.74
C GLN A 253 -12.70 9.82 4.61
N PHE A 254 -11.64 9.02 4.56
CA PHE A 254 -10.62 9.08 3.54
C PHE A 254 -10.98 8.19 2.36
N PHE A 255 -10.57 8.61 1.16
CA PHE A 255 -10.78 7.89 -0.08
C PHE A 255 -9.45 7.47 -0.66
N TYR A 256 -9.38 6.22 -1.10
CA TYR A 256 -8.19 5.63 -1.69
C TYR A 256 -8.47 5.09 -3.08
N ALA A 257 -7.45 5.14 -3.93
CA ALA A 257 -7.50 4.56 -5.27
C ALA A 257 -6.32 3.59 -5.46
N SER A 258 -6.52 2.59 -6.31
CA SER A 258 -5.46 1.67 -6.75
C SER A 258 -4.74 2.25 -7.97
N SER A 259 -3.43 2.07 -8.05
CA SER A 259 -2.62 2.48 -9.22
C SER A 259 -3.01 1.76 -10.52
N GLN A 260 -3.60 0.57 -10.43
CA GLN A 260 -3.74 -0.33 -11.58
C GLN A 260 -5.05 -0.18 -12.35
N ASN A 261 -6.06 0.51 -11.82
CA ASN A 261 -7.33 0.68 -12.51
C ASN A 261 -8.03 1.97 -12.04
N GLN A 262 -8.79 2.62 -12.95
CA GLN A 262 -9.82 3.62 -12.63
C GLN A 262 -11.00 3.02 -11.83
N GLN A 263 -10.70 2.09 -10.94
CA GLN A 263 -11.64 1.31 -10.15
C GLN A 263 -12.17 2.09 -8.95
N PRO A 264 -13.29 1.63 -8.35
CA PRO A 264 -14.05 2.43 -7.40
C PRO A 264 -13.21 2.89 -6.21
N LYS A 265 -13.41 4.15 -5.85
CA LYS A 265 -12.84 4.81 -4.67
C LYS A 265 -13.15 3.94 -3.44
N ILE A 266 -12.12 3.40 -2.79
CA ILE A 266 -12.26 2.69 -1.53
C ILE A 266 -12.42 3.75 -0.44
N LYS A 267 -13.57 3.76 0.24
CA LYS A 267 -13.79 4.64 1.38
C LYS A 267 -13.31 3.95 2.67
N SER A 268 -12.57 4.68 3.51
CA SER A 268 -12.26 4.26 4.88
C SER A 268 -13.54 4.16 5.72
N ASP A 269 -13.39 3.68 6.95
CA ASP A 269 -14.39 3.98 7.98
C ASP A 269 -14.44 5.49 8.24
N VAL A 270 -15.54 5.95 8.84
CA VAL A 270 -15.61 7.30 9.37
C VAL A 270 -14.86 7.31 10.70
N HIS A 271 -13.82 8.14 10.80
CA HIS A 271 -13.00 8.32 12.00
C HIS A 271 -13.49 9.56 12.76
N GLY A 272 -13.90 9.40 14.02
CA GLY A 272 -14.59 10.43 14.81
C GLY A 272 -16.11 10.23 14.85
N THR A 273 -16.86 11.23 15.33
CA THR A 273 -18.32 11.15 15.42
C THR A 273 -18.97 11.35 14.06
N GLN A 274 -20.10 10.68 13.79
CA GLN A 274 -20.83 10.84 12.53
C GLN A 274 -21.92 11.93 12.69
N PRO A 275 -21.70 13.18 12.27
CA PRO A 275 -22.73 14.21 12.37
C PRO A 275 -23.86 13.99 11.38
N LYS A 276 -24.98 14.64 11.71
CA LYS A 276 -26.23 14.62 10.94
C LYS A 276 -26.17 15.43 9.64
N ASN A 277 -25.21 16.37 9.53
CA ASN A 277 -25.08 17.27 8.39
C ASN A 277 -23.74 17.01 7.68
N SER A 278 -23.76 16.37 6.51
CA SER A 278 -22.56 16.09 5.72
C SER A 278 -22.21 17.27 4.80
N ARG A 279 -20.92 17.63 4.73
CA ARG A 279 -20.35 18.42 3.62
C ARG A 279 -20.06 17.52 2.40
N SER A 280 -19.76 18.17 1.28
CA SER A 280 -19.43 17.55 -0.01
C SER A 280 -18.06 16.85 0.01
N ASP A 281 -18.01 15.66 -0.59
CA ASP A 281 -16.78 14.92 -0.89
C ASP A 281 -15.80 15.79 -1.71
N PHE A 282 -14.50 15.74 -1.37
CA PHE A 282 -13.42 16.33 -2.18
C PHE A 282 -12.49 15.24 -2.69
N ASP A 283 -12.07 15.35 -3.95
CA ASP A 283 -11.12 14.41 -4.53
C ASP A 283 -10.08 15.03 -5.48
N PHE A 284 -9.00 14.28 -5.60
CA PHE A 284 -7.90 14.48 -6.52
C PHE A 284 -8.15 13.61 -7.76
N SER A 285 -9.34 13.75 -8.38
CA SER A 285 -9.78 12.87 -9.47
C SER A 285 -9.03 13.04 -10.79
N GLU A 286 -8.31 14.15 -10.97
CA GLU A 286 -7.48 14.36 -12.14
C GLU A 286 -6.42 13.26 -12.24
N LYS A 287 -6.19 12.76 -13.46
CA LYS A 287 -5.32 11.60 -13.67
C LYS A 287 -3.92 11.92 -13.13
N ASN A 288 -3.46 11.11 -12.19
CA ASN A 288 -2.16 11.24 -11.52
C ASN A 288 -1.99 12.45 -10.60
N ASP A 289 -3.09 13.07 -10.15
CA ASP A 289 -3.04 14.11 -9.16
C ASP A 289 -2.80 13.51 -7.76
N ARG A 290 -1.53 13.51 -7.31
CA ARG A 290 -1.11 12.88 -6.04
C ARG A 290 -0.81 13.93 -5.01
N VAL A 291 -1.24 13.69 -3.77
CA VAL A 291 -0.88 14.55 -2.63
C VAL A 291 0.59 14.36 -2.30
N ILE A 292 1.35 15.47 -2.29
CA ILE A 292 2.79 15.51 -2.00
C ILE A 292 3.10 16.25 -0.70
N GLN A 293 2.16 17.08 -0.22
CA GLN A 293 2.32 17.85 0.99
C GLN A 293 0.99 17.87 1.76
N VAL A 294 1.10 17.78 3.08
CA VAL A 294 -0.01 17.98 4.00
C VAL A 294 0.36 19.06 4.99
N GLN A 295 -0.54 20.00 5.21
CA GLN A 295 -0.41 20.99 6.27
C GLN A 295 -1.67 21.05 7.13
N GLY A 296 -1.54 21.49 8.37
CA GLY A 296 -2.66 21.50 9.28
C GLY A 296 -2.44 22.34 10.53
N ARG A 297 -3.50 22.40 11.33
CA ARG A 297 -3.53 23.06 12.63
C ARG A 297 -4.30 22.25 13.64
N LEU A 298 -3.85 22.32 14.89
CA LEU A 298 -4.57 21.77 16.03
C LEU A 298 -4.68 22.81 17.13
N VAL A 299 -5.72 22.67 17.95
CA VAL A 299 -5.91 23.44 19.17
C VAL A 299 -6.10 22.48 20.34
N LYS A 300 -5.63 22.88 21.52
CA LYS A 300 -5.90 22.16 22.77
C LYS A 300 -7.14 22.76 23.42
N LYS A 301 -8.17 21.96 23.61
CA LYS A 301 -9.43 22.42 24.19
C LYS A 301 -9.79 21.61 25.44
N SER A 302 -10.19 22.32 26.48
CA SER A 302 -10.77 21.71 27.67
C SER A 302 -12.25 21.42 27.41
N MET A 303 -12.66 20.16 27.51
CA MET A 303 -14.03 19.69 27.32
C MET A 303 -14.44 18.76 28.46
N LEU A 304 -15.71 18.80 28.86
CA LEU A 304 -16.24 17.80 29.80
C LEU A 304 -16.48 16.48 29.08
N SER A 305 -15.89 15.40 29.61
CA SER A 305 -16.20 14.04 29.18
C SER A 305 -17.66 13.67 29.51
N PRO A 306 -18.20 12.58 28.95
CA PRO A 306 -19.50 12.04 29.36
C PRO A 306 -19.58 11.69 30.86
N SER A 307 -18.44 11.45 31.51
CA SER A 307 -18.35 11.22 32.96
C SER A 307 -18.28 12.51 33.78
N GLY A 308 -18.37 13.68 33.14
CA GLY A 308 -18.30 14.99 33.79
C GLY A 308 -16.89 15.42 34.19
N ILE A 309 -15.85 14.70 33.77
CA ILE A 309 -14.45 15.04 34.06
C ILE A 309 -13.97 16.01 32.99
N ASN A 310 -13.41 17.14 33.40
CA ASN A 310 -12.82 18.07 32.47
C ASN A 310 -11.50 17.49 31.93
N GLN A 311 -11.43 17.32 30.61
CA GLN A 311 -10.29 16.75 29.90
C GLN A 311 -9.81 17.75 28.85
N THR A 312 -8.50 17.93 28.75
CA THR A 312 -7.90 18.63 27.62
C THR A 312 -7.71 17.66 26.47
N ILE A 313 -8.38 17.90 25.35
CA ILE A 313 -8.23 17.12 24.12
C ILE A 313 -7.56 17.96 23.03
N ASN A 314 -6.85 17.29 22.13
CA ASN A 314 -6.37 17.92 20.89
C ASN A 314 -7.50 17.85 19.86
N ILE A 315 -7.78 18.97 19.21
CA ILE A 315 -8.76 19.03 18.12
C ILE A 315 -8.03 19.53 16.89
N ILE A 316 -7.97 18.71 15.85
CA ILE A 316 -7.46 19.15 14.55
C ILE A 316 -8.51 20.09 13.95
N THR A 317 -8.12 21.33 13.65
CA THR A 317 -9.03 22.38 13.17
C THR A 317 -8.86 22.68 11.70
N GLU A 318 -7.67 22.45 11.16
CA GLU A 318 -7.37 22.63 9.73
C GLU A 318 -6.56 21.43 9.25
N LEU A 319 -6.93 20.89 8.10
CA LEU A 319 -6.08 20.02 7.28
C LEU A 319 -6.23 20.43 5.83
N GLU A 320 -5.11 20.59 5.17
CA GLU A 320 -5.00 20.95 3.78
C GLU A 320 -4.03 20.01 3.08
N PHE A 321 -4.48 19.46 1.96
CA PHE A 321 -3.75 18.53 1.13
C PHE A 321 -3.37 19.26 -0.16
N ILE A 322 -2.08 19.28 -0.46
CA ILE A 322 -1.53 19.92 -1.65
C ILE A 322 -0.99 18.83 -2.56
N SER A 323 -1.45 18.87 -3.80
CA SER A 323 -1.12 17.88 -4.82
C SER A 323 0.02 18.30 -5.73
N LYS A 324 0.55 17.35 -6.49
CA LYS A 324 1.61 17.55 -7.46
C LYS A 324 1.23 18.55 -8.56
N THR A 325 -0.04 18.64 -8.92
CA THR A 325 -0.54 19.63 -9.90
C THR A 325 -0.70 21.03 -9.29
N GLY A 326 -0.46 21.19 -8.00
CA GLY A 326 -0.70 22.43 -7.27
C GLY A 326 -2.16 22.61 -6.82
N ARG A 327 -3.04 21.63 -7.05
CA ARG A 327 -4.41 21.67 -6.50
C ARG A 327 -4.35 21.53 -4.98
N VAL A 328 -5.11 22.38 -4.31
CA VAL A 328 -5.20 22.48 -2.86
C VAL A 328 -6.61 22.09 -2.43
N SER A 329 -6.73 21.20 -1.45
CA SER A 329 -8.03 20.84 -0.90
C SER A 329 -8.69 22.02 -0.18
N PRO A 330 -10.03 22.13 -0.13
CA PRO A 330 -10.70 23.24 0.55
C PRO A 330 -10.31 23.31 2.02
N LEU A 331 -9.78 24.46 2.44
CA LEU A 331 -9.44 24.72 3.83
C LEU A 331 -10.71 24.93 4.66
N HIS A 332 -10.89 24.10 5.68
CA HIS A 332 -12.03 24.21 6.58
C HIS A 332 -11.61 25.00 7.83
N ILE A 333 -11.55 26.33 7.73
CA ILE A 333 -11.15 27.17 8.87
C ILE A 333 -12.34 27.37 9.81
N ILE A 334 -12.14 27.07 11.09
CA ILE A 334 -13.01 27.54 12.17
C ILE A 334 -12.32 28.74 12.82
N SER A 335 -12.94 29.92 12.68
CA SER A 335 -12.27 31.22 12.80
C SER A 335 -11.82 31.61 14.20
N VAL A 336 -12.09 30.82 15.24
CA VAL A 336 -12.18 31.38 16.60
C VAL A 336 -10.82 31.49 17.30
N GLN A 337 -9.79 30.70 16.93
CA GLN A 337 -8.53 30.67 17.71
C GLN A 337 -7.25 30.44 16.89
N LYS A 338 -7.08 31.19 15.79
CA LYS A 338 -5.92 31.02 14.89
C LYS A 338 -4.57 31.25 15.58
N GLU A 339 -4.51 32.09 16.61
CA GLU A 339 -3.27 32.47 17.32
C GLU A 339 -2.77 31.43 18.31
N LEU A 340 -3.65 30.58 18.86
CA LEU A 340 -3.29 29.54 19.83
C LEU A 340 -3.08 28.16 19.19
N SER A 341 -3.16 28.09 17.86
CA SER A 341 -3.07 26.85 17.12
C SER A 341 -1.63 26.41 16.87
N GLU A 342 -1.34 25.14 17.14
CA GLU A 342 -0.08 24.51 16.74
C GLU A 342 -0.17 24.16 15.25
N LYS A 343 0.81 24.60 14.47
CA LYS A 343 0.88 24.34 13.03
C LYS A 343 1.69 23.08 12.76
N PHE A 344 1.33 22.40 11.68
CA PHE A 344 2.06 21.24 11.17
C PHE A 344 2.16 21.31 9.65
N SER A 345 3.28 20.83 9.13
CA SER A 345 3.49 20.63 7.70
C SER A 345 4.42 19.43 7.51
N GLU A 346 4.06 18.57 6.57
CA GLU A 346 4.87 17.44 6.11
C GLU A 346 4.92 17.37 4.60
N GLU A 347 6.13 17.17 4.10
CA GLU A 347 6.47 16.93 2.72
C GLU A 347 7.75 16.11 2.71
N TYR A 348 7.82 15.13 1.80
CA TYR A 348 9.01 14.30 1.62
C TYR A 348 9.32 14.21 0.13
N GLU A 349 10.49 14.70 -0.26
CA GLU A 349 10.92 14.72 -1.66
C GLU A 349 10.89 13.30 -2.26
N GLY A 350 10.20 13.14 -3.39
CA GLY A 350 10.05 11.87 -4.07
C GLY A 350 9.06 10.91 -3.40
N TYR A 351 8.17 11.41 -2.53
CA TYR A 351 7.09 10.62 -1.94
C TYR A 351 5.71 11.22 -2.23
N VAL A 352 4.70 10.35 -2.20
CA VAL A 352 3.28 10.70 -2.28
C VAL A 352 2.54 10.14 -1.08
N LEU A 353 1.45 10.79 -0.68
CA LEU A 353 0.64 10.32 0.43
C LEU A 353 -0.03 8.98 0.11
N GLY A 354 0.34 7.96 0.87
CA GLY A 354 -0.26 6.63 0.79
C GLY A 354 -1.55 6.57 1.60
N TYR A 355 -1.42 6.65 2.92
CA TYR A 355 -2.55 6.50 3.82
C TYR A 355 -2.42 7.20 5.15
N VAL A 356 -3.46 7.04 5.97
CA VAL A 356 -3.63 7.73 7.24
C VAL A 356 -3.82 6.71 8.36
N THR A 357 -3.17 7.00 9.49
CA THR A 357 -3.42 6.33 10.77
C THR A 357 -3.67 7.41 11.82
N GLY A 358 -4.23 7.04 12.96
CA GLY A 358 -4.49 8.05 13.98
C GLY A 358 -5.27 7.54 15.16
N ARG A 359 -5.84 8.49 15.90
CA ARG A 359 -6.71 8.22 17.04
C ARG A 359 -7.88 9.18 17.00
N SER A 360 -9.06 8.63 17.27
CA SER A 360 -10.30 9.40 17.26
C SER A 360 -11.27 8.87 18.31
N ALA A 361 -12.03 9.79 18.88
CA ALA A 361 -13.19 9.51 19.72
C ALA A 361 -14.35 10.37 19.23
N GLU A 362 -14.62 11.48 19.91
CA GLU A 362 -15.62 12.46 19.45
C GLU A 362 -15.08 13.27 18.26
N TYR A 363 -13.81 13.66 18.34
CA TYR A 363 -13.06 14.34 17.29
C TYR A 363 -11.90 13.46 16.79
N VAL A 364 -11.29 13.87 15.67
CA VAL A 364 -9.97 13.36 15.29
C VAL A 364 -8.92 14.09 16.11
N GLU A 365 -8.35 13.39 17.09
CA GLU A 365 -7.45 13.99 18.09
C GLU A 365 -5.97 13.83 17.74
N GLN A 366 -5.64 12.84 16.92
CA GLN A 366 -4.29 12.61 16.43
C GLN A 366 -4.35 12.01 15.02
N ILE A 367 -3.49 12.48 14.13
CA ILE A 367 -3.31 11.94 12.78
C ILE A 367 -1.83 11.68 12.50
N GLN A 368 -1.54 10.67 11.69
CA GLN A 368 -0.19 10.35 11.23
C GLN A 368 -0.28 9.86 9.78
N PHE A 369 0.53 10.47 8.91
CA PHE A 369 0.53 10.19 7.49
C PHE A 369 1.59 9.16 7.13
N VAL A 370 1.25 8.22 6.25
CA VAL A 370 2.20 7.25 5.71
C VAL A 370 2.40 7.53 4.23
N TRP A 371 3.66 7.72 3.87
CA TRP A 371 4.11 8.20 2.58
C TRP A 371 4.75 7.07 1.80
N TYR A 372 4.48 6.98 0.51
CA TYR A 372 5.07 5.99 -0.39
C TYR A 372 6.05 6.65 -1.34
N ARG A 373 7.17 5.97 -1.60
CA ARG A 373 8.13 6.41 -2.60
C ARG A 373 7.42 6.50 -3.94
N SER A 374 7.45 7.67 -4.56
CA SER A 374 6.93 7.91 -5.90
C SER A 374 7.81 7.15 -6.88
N ILE A 375 7.30 6.04 -7.41
CA ILE A 375 7.91 5.41 -8.59
C ILE A 375 7.32 6.15 -9.78
N GLU A 376 7.75 7.39 -9.96
CA GLU A 376 7.63 7.99 -11.26
C GLU A 376 8.54 7.18 -12.16
N LEU A 377 7.93 6.24 -12.89
CA LEU A 377 8.48 5.87 -14.17
C LEU A 377 8.60 7.20 -14.89
N GLU A 378 9.82 7.75 -14.94
CA GLU A 378 10.20 8.70 -15.96
C GLU A 378 9.79 8.00 -17.26
N SER A 379 8.58 8.31 -17.71
CA SER A 379 8.19 8.01 -19.06
C SER A 379 9.14 8.88 -19.85
N ASN A 380 10.23 8.27 -20.31
CA ASN A 380 11.01 8.76 -21.43
C ASN A 380 10.04 8.83 -22.62
N GLU A 381 9.17 9.83 -22.61
CA GLU A 381 8.54 10.36 -23.80
C GLU A 381 9.62 11.22 -24.47
N ASP A 382 10.56 10.54 -25.11
CA ASP A 382 11.29 11.04 -26.27
C ASP A 382 10.48 10.75 -27.54
#